data_AF-A0A2E5RQ49-F1
#
_entry.id   AF-A0A2E5RQ49-F1
#
_cell.length_a   1.000
_cell.length_b   1.000
_cell.length_c   1.000
_cell.angle_alpha   90.00
_cell.angle_beta   90.00
_cell.angle_gamma   90.00
#
_symmetry.space_group_name_H-M   'P 1'
#
loop_
_entity.id
_entity.type
_entity.pdbx_description
1 polymer ?
#
loop_
_entity_poly.entity_id
_entity_poly.type
_entity_poly.pdbx_seq_one_letter_code
_entity_poly.pdbx_strand_id
1 'polypeptide(L)'
;MPESSVAKSIFTCSCPRCRQGKVFTYKNPYHRRFTKIEKKCSKCNLVYEMEQGFWYGAMYISYAFGVLLSIPVVVILSYTTELEIFQITGVIFILLFLLMPILFRYSRIVFLHIFIPYDKQIDAEKRMK
;
A
#
# COMPACT_ATOMS: atom_id res chain seq x y z
N MET A 1 -6.31 -13.53 -23.13
CA MET A 1 -6.42 -13.92 -21.69
C MET A 1 -6.09 -12.69 -20.87
N PRO A 2 -6.91 -12.26 -19.90
CA PRO A 2 -6.79 -10.91 -19.37
C PRO A 2 -5.46 -10.74 -18.64
N GLU A 3 -4.64 -9.82 -19.16
CA GLU A 3 -3.45 -9.33 -18.47
C GLU A 3 -3.89 -8.89 -17.07
N SER A 4 -3.15 -9.26 -16.02
CA SER A 4 -3.56 -8.85 -14.68
C SER A 4 -3.38 -7.35 -14.61
N SER A 5 -4.46 -6.57 -14.48
CA SER A 5 -4.35 -5.11 -14.45
C SER A 5 -3.50 -4.63 -13.27
N VAL A 6 -2.75 -3.53 -13.48
CA VAL A 6 -1.96 -2.85 -12.43
C VAL A 6 -2.83 -2.52 -11.21
N ALA A 7 -4.06 -2.05 -11.44
CA ALA A 7 -4.99 -1.75 -10.36
C ALA A 7 -5.25 -2.99 -9.50
N LYS A 8 -5.48 -4.15 -10.13
CA LYS A 8 -5.71 -5.40 -9.42
C LYS A 8 -4.49 -5.82 -8.60
N SER A 9 -3.28 -5.70 -9.14
CA SER A 9 -2.06 -6.07 -8.39
C SER A 9 -1.81 -5.14 -7.20
N ILE A 10 -2.14 -3.85 -7.32
CA ILE A 10 -2.09 -2.92 -6.21
C ILE A 10 -3.10 -3.31 -5.12
N PHE A 11 -4.37 -3.54 -5.47
CA PHE A 11 -5.40 -3.95 -4.53
C PHE A 11 -5.10 -5.29 -3.84
N THR A 12 -4.56 -6.27 -4.55
CA THR A 12 -4.21 -7.57 -3.97
C THR A 12 -2.85 -7.57 -3.25
N CYS A 13 -2.13 -6.44 -3.25
CA CYS A 13 -0.78 -6.33 -2.70
C CYS A 13 0.18 -7.39 -3.29
N SER A 14 0.07 -7.58 -4.61
CA SER A 14 0.89 -8.52 -5.36
C SER A 14 2.20 -7.88 -5.82
N CYS A 15 3.17 -8.73 -6.16
CA CYS A 15 4.47 -8.34 -6.68
C CYS A 15 4.31 -7.45 -7.94
N PRO A 16 4.98 -6.30 -8.05
CA PRO A 16 4.85 -5.41 -9.21
C PRO A 16 5.41 -6.04 -10.50
N ARG A 17 6.47 -6.83 -10.39
CA ARG A 17 7.16 -7.46 -11.54
C ARG A 17 6.33 -8.57 -12.18
N CYS A 18 5.87 -9.55 -11.38
CA CYS A 18 5.16 -10.73 -11.89
C CYS A 18 3.65 -10.76 -11.58
N ARG A 19 3.11 -9.80 -10.82
CA ARG A 19 1.68 -9.66 -10.43
C ARG A 19 1.03 -10.87 -9.72
N GLN A 20 1.77 -11.93 -9.42
CA GLN A 20 1.26 -13.16 -8.81
C GLN A 20 1.73 -13.40 -7.38
N GLY A 21 3.00 -13.09 -7.08
CA GLY A 21 3.55 -13.30 -5.74
C GLY A 21 2.95 -12.33 -4.72
N LYS A 22 2.84 -12.75 -3.46
CA LYS A 22 2.39 -11.89 -2.37
C LYS A 22 3.58 -11.10 -1.81
N VAL A 23 3.36 -9.83 -1.49
CA VAL A 23 4.40 -8.98 -0.88
C VAL A 23 4.41 -9.12 0.65
N PHE A 24 3.22 -9.17 1.26
CA PHE A 24 3.08 -9.28 2.71
C PHE A 24 2.82 -10.72 3.14
N THR A 25 3.39 -11.12 4.27
CA THR A 25 3.22 -12.47 4.84
C THR A 25 1.75 -12.75 5.19
N TYR A 26 1.05 -11.75 5.72
CA TYR A 26 -0.33 -11.90 6.20
C TYR A 26 -1.33 -11.22 5.26
N LYS A 27 -2.44 -11.92 4.95
CA LYS A 27 -3.50 -11.35 4.09
C LYS A 27 -4.27 -10.23 4.78
N ASN A 28 -4.51 -10.33 6.09
CA ASN A 28 -5.23 -9.31 6.85
C ASN A 28 -4.32 -8.10 7.17
N PRO A 29 -4.66 -6.87 6.72
CA PRO A 29 -3.93 -5.66 7.09
C PRO A 29 -3.90 -5.40 8.60
N TYR A 30 -4.91 -5.83 9.36
CA TYR A 30 -5.01 -5.59 10.81
C TYR A 30 -4.36 -6.69 11.66
N HIS A 31 -3.57 -7.57 11.04
CA HIS A 31 -2.86 -8.58 11.82
C HIS A 31 -1.81 -7.93 12.74
N ARG A 32 -1.55 -8.51 13.92
CA ARG A 32 -0.57 -8.00 14.90
C ARG A 32 0.84 -7.78 14.31
N ARG A 33 1.18 -8.52 13.24
CA ARG A 33 2.43 -8.41 12.48
C ARG A 33 2.21 -7.87 11.06
N PHE A 34 1.35 -6.86 10.90
CA PHE A 34 1.02 -6.26 9.60
C PHE A 34 2.21 -5.63 8.87
N THR A 35 3.25 -5.23 9.61
CA THR A 35 4.49 -4.68 9.05
C THR A 35 5.38 -5.72 8.38
N LYS A 36 5.07 -7.02 8.52
CA LYS A 36 5.90 -8.10 8.01
C LYS A 36 5.76 -8.24 6.49
N ILE A 37 6.83 -7.90 5.79
CA ILE A 37 7.01 -8.03 4.35
C ILE A 37 7.90 -9.25 4.07
N GLU A 38 7.59 -10.00 3.02
CA GLU A 38 8.46 -11.09 2.56
C GLU A 38 9.81 -10.54 2.10
N LYS A 39 10.91 -11.28 2.28
CA LYS A 39 12.22 -10.80 1.78
C LYS A 39 12.30 -10.80 0.25
N LYS A 40 11.70 -11.83 -0.35
CA LYS A 40 11.68 -12.03 -1.80
C LYS A 40 10.33 -12.56 -2.27
N CYS A 41 10.01 -12.30 -3.53
CA CYS A 41 8.84 -12.85 -4.18
C CYS A 41 8.96 -14.37 -4.33
N SER A 42 7.98 -15.12 -3.84
CA SER A 42 7.95 -16.59 -3.95
C SER A 42 7.79 -17.12 -5.38
N LYS A 43 7.45 -16.25 -6.34
CA LYS A 43 7.20 -16.62 -7.75
C LYS A 43 8.34 -16.24 -8.69
N CYS A 44 8.85 -15.00 -8.59
CA CYS A 44 9.91 -14.50 -9.47
C CYS A 44 11.24 -14.23 -8.76
N ASN A 45 11.37 -14.54 -7.45
CA ASN A 45 12.56 -14.31 -6.65
C ASN A 45 13.05 -12.86 -6.55
N LEU A 46 12.25 -11.88 -6.98
CA LEU A 46 12.53 -10.46 -6.78
C LEU A 46 12.71 -10.15 -5.30
N VAL A 47 13.84 -9.58 -4.91
CA VAL A 47 14.06 -9.03 -3.56
C VAL A 47 13.30 -7.70 -3.46
N TYR A 48 12.39 -7.57 -2.49
CA TYR A 48 11.54 -6.38 -2.39
C TYR A 48 12.27 -5.18 -1.78
N GLU A 49 13.22 -5.42 -0.89
CA GLU A 49 14.11 -4.39 -0.33
C GLU A 49 15.44 -4.45 -1.08
N MET A 50 15.56 -3.65 -2.14
CA MET A 50 16.73 -3.65 -3.02
C MET A 50 17.97 -3.08 -2.32
N GLU A 51 17.77 -2.10 -1.44
CA GLU A 51 18.81 -1.41 -0.69
C GLU A 51 18.38 -1.22 0.76
N GLN A 52 19.34 -1.07 1.68
CA GLN A 52 19.02 -0.77 3.09
C GLN A 52 18.29 0.59 3.17
N GLY A 53 17.13 0.62 3.82
CA GLY A 53 16.34 1.84 3.94
C GLY A 53 15.48 2.16 2.72
N PHE A 54 15.37 1.27 1.73
CA PHE A 54 14.52 1.45 0.54
C PHE A 54 13.10 1.92 0.89
N TRP A 55 12.55 1.45 2.02
CA TRP A 55 11.20 1.79 2.47
C TRP A 55 11.00 3.22 2.98
N TYR A 56 12.06 4.03 3.14
CA TYR A 56 11.90 5.44 3.52
C TYR A 56 11.10 6.22 2.49
N GLY A 57 11.27 5.92 1.20
CA GLY A 57 10.45 6.53 0.14
C GLY A 57 8.95 6.22 0.29
N ALA A 58 8.62 5.00 0.72
CA ALA A 58 7.23 4.62 0.99
C ALA A 58 6.61 5.36 2.18
N MET A 59 7.41 6.01 3.05
CA MET A 59 6.90 6.86 4.11
C MET A 59 6.29 8.15 3.56
N TYR A 60 6.92 8.77 2.55
CA TYR A 60 6.38 9.97 1.90
C TYR A 60 5.04 9.69 1.21
N ILE A 61 4.88 8.52 0.60
CA ILE A 61 3.59 8.10 0.02
C ILE A 61 2.52 7.95 1.12
N SER A 62 2.91 7.41 2.28
CA SER A 62 1.99 7.30 3.42
C SER A 62 1.56 8.67 3.96
N TYR A 63 2.47 9.64 3.96
CA TYR A 63 2.15 11.02 4.31
C TYR A 63 1.16 11.63 3.30
N ALA A 64 1.41 11.47 2.00
CA ALA A 64 0.50 11.93 0.95
C ALA A 64 -0.90 11.34 1.10
N PHE A 65 -1.03 10.04 1.39
CA PHE A 65 -2.32 9.42 1.69
C PHE A 65 -2.98 9.97 2.95
N GLY A 66 -2.21 10.24 4.01
CA GLY A 66 -2.73 10.88 5.21
C GLY A 66 -3.32 12.26 4.91
N VAL A 67 -2.60 13.08 4.14
CA VAL A 67 -3.07 14.40 3.70
C VAL A 67 -4.34 14.28 2.85
N LEU A 68 -4.34 13.40 1.85
CA LEU A 68 -5.48 13.14 0.97
C LEU A 68 -6.73 12.66 1.72
N LEU A 69 -6.58 11.94 2.84
CA LEU A 69 -7.69 11.57 3.71
C LEU A 69 -8.11 12.72 4.63
N SER A 70 -7.16 13.48 5.16
CA SER A 70 -7.45 14.55 6.12
C SER A 70 -8.19 15.73 5.50
N ILE A 71 -7.82 16.18 4.30
CA ILE A 71 -8.41 17.38 3.67
C ILE A 71 -9.93 17.24 3.48
N PRO A 72 -10.44 16.15 2.85
CA PRO A 72 -11.89 15.97 2.72
C PRO A 72 -12.60 15.88 4.07
N VAL A 73 -11.99 15.25 5.08
CA VAL A 73 -12.59 15.11 6.41
C VAL A 73 -12.72 16.47 7.09
N VAL A 74 -11.67 17.30 7.04
CA VAL A 74 -11.74 18.69 7.55
C VAL A 74 -12.84 19.45 6.82
N VAL A 75 -12.81 19.46 5.48
CA VAL A 75 -13.77 20.21 4.67
C VAL A 75 -15.21 19.77 4.99
N ILE A 76 -15.50 18.47 4.93
CA ILE A 76 -16.85 17.95 5.15
C ILE A 76 -17.32 18.30 6.56
N LEU A 77 -16.52 18.03 7.60
CA LEU A 77 -16.95 18.28 8.98
C LEU A 77 -17.11 19.77 9.26
N SER A 78 -16.23 20.63 8.72
CA SER A 78 -16.33 22.08 8.88
C SER A 78 -17.59 22.67 8.23
N TYR A 79 -18.11 22.08 7.15
CA TYR A 79 -19.33 22.57 6.48
C TYR A 79 -20.63 21.88 6.93
N THR A 80 -20.55 20.71 7.57
CA THR A 80 -21.74 19.90 7.93
C THR A 80 -22.02 19.83 9.42
N THR A 81 -21.07 20.24 10.26
CA THR A 81 -21.17 20.14 11.73
C THR A 81 -20.67 21.43 12.39
N GLU A 82 -21.06 21.65 13.65
CA GLU A 82 -20.56 22.74 14.50
C GLU A 82 -19.32 22.34 15.30
N LEU A 83 -18.59 21.32 14.84
CA LEU A 83 -17.40 20.83 15.54
C LEU A 83 -16.28 21.87 15.50
N GLU A 84 -15.65 22.10 16.64
CA GLU A 84 -14.45 22.93 16.71
C GLU A 84 -13.26 22.25 16.02
N ILE A 85 -12.27 23.04 15.61
CA ILE A 85 -11.10 22.54 14.88
C ILE A 85 -10.32 21.47 15.66
N PHE A 86 -10.31 21.55 16.99
CA PHE A 86 -9.69 20.55 17.85
C PHE A 86 -10.44 19.21 17.81
N GLN A 87 -11.78 19.23 17.77
CA GLN A 87 -12.61 18.04 17.67
C GLN A 87 -12.46 17.36 16.30
N ILE A 88 -12.48 18.15 15.22
CA ILE A 88 -12.22 17.68 13.85
C ILE A 88 -10.83 17.03 13.76
N THR A 89 -9.82 17.66 14.38
CA THR A 89 -8.47 17.11 14.46
C THR A 89 -8.46 15.77 15.19
N GLY A 90 -9.17 15.65 16.31
CA GLY A 90 -9.35 14.38 17.02
C GLY A 90 -9.97 13.28 16.16
N VAL A 91 -11.00 13.60 15.37
CA VAL A 91 -11.61 12.66 14.42
C VAL A 91 -10.59 12.19 13.38
N ILE A 92 -9.78 13.09 12.83
CA ILE A 92 -8.73 12.74 11.85
C ILE A 92 -7.69 11.83 12.48
N PHE A 93 -7.24 12.11 13.70
CA PHE A 93 -6.30 11.23 14.41
C PHE A 93 -6.86 9.83 14.60
N ILE A 94 -8.11 9.71 15.04
CA ILE A 94 -8.78 8.40 15.21
C ILE A 94 -8.88 7.70 13.85
N LEU A 95 -9.29 8.40 12.81
CA LEU A 95 -9.41 7.85 11.45
C LEU A 95 -8.06 7.34 10.94
N LEU A 96 -6.99 8.14 11.01
CA LEU A 96 -5.66 7.76 10.56
C LEU A 96 -5.09 6.61 11.40
N PHE A 97 -5.36 6.58 12.70
CA PHE A 97 -4.95 5.48 13.57
C PHE A 97 -5.64 4.17 13.18
N LEU A 98 -6.95 4.21 12.93
CA LEU A 98 -7.71 3.06 12.47
C LEU A 98 -7.30 2.61 11.06
N LEU A 99 -6.96 3.53 10.15
CA LEU A 99 -6.50 3.19 8.81
C LEU A 99 -4.98 2.92 8.75
N MET A 100 -4.24 3.09 9.83
CA MET A 100 -2.77 3.00 9.82
C MET A 100 -2.23 1.72 9.16
N PRO A 101 -2.76 0.51 9.44
CA PRO A 101 -2.24 -0.70 8.81
C PRO A 101 -2.52 -0.77 7.30
N ILE A 102 -3.64 -0.19 6.86
CA ILE A 102 -4.03 -0.07 5.45
C ILE A 102 -3.10 0.92 4.74
N LEU A 103 -2.91 2.10 5.33
CA LEU A 103 -2.05 3.16 4.80
C LEU A 103 -0.61 2.67 4.66
N PHE A 104 -0.08 2.01 5.69
CA PHE A 104 1.22 1.36 5.63
C PHE A 104 1.30 0.44 4.42
N ARG A 105 0.34 -0.49 4.28
CA ARG A 105 0.36 -1.52 3.25
C ARG A 105 0.37 -0.93 1.84
N TYR A 106 -0.59 -0.06 1.54
CA TYR A 106 -0.74 0.49 0.21
C TYR A 106 0.41 1.43 -0.17
N SER A 107 0.96 2.18 0.79
CA SER A 107 2.09 3.05 0.51
C SER A 107 3.30 2.26 0.01
N ARG A 108 3.58 1.09 0.61
CA ARG A 108 4.69 0.22 0.18
C ARG A 108 4.40 -0.45 -1.16
N ILE A 109 3.15 -0.83 -1.43
CA ILE A 109 2.78 -1.43 -2.71
C ILE A 109 2.87 -0.43 -3.84
N VAL A 110 2.36 0.79 -3.65
CA VAL A 110 2.45 1.86 -4.65
C VAL A 110 3.91 2.22 -4.89
N PHE A 111 4.71 2.35 -3.81
CA PHE A 111 6.15 2.56 -3.93
C PHE A 111 6.82 1.48 -4.78
N LEU A 112 6.56 0.20 -4.49
CA LEU A 112 7.08 -0.92 -5.28
C LEU A 112 6.69 -0.83 -6.77
N HIS A 113 5.45 -0.43 -7.08
CA HIS A 113 4.98 -0.29 -8.47
C HIS A 113 5.58 0.91 -9.20
N ILE A 114 6.04 1.93 -8.47
CA ILE A 114 6.76 3.08 -9.06
C ILE A 114 8.19 2.69 -9.45
N PHE A 115 8.88 1.94 -8.57
CA PHE A 115 10.30 1.64 -8.77
C PHE A 115 10.56 0.36 -9.57
N ILE A 116 9.63 -0.59 -9.56
CA ILE A 116 9.83 -1.90 -10.17
C ILE A 116 8.86 -2.05 -11.35
N PRO A 117 9.37 -2.02 -12.60
CA PRO A 117 8.52 -2.19 -13.75
C PRO A 117 7.95 -3.61 -13.83
N TYR A 118 6.78 -3.69 -14.45
CA TYR A 118 6.15 -4.96 -14.76
C TYR A 118 6.90 -5.69 -15.88
N ASP A 119 7.08 -7.00 -15.72
CA ASP A 119 7.72 -7.85 -16.72
C ASP A 119 6.70 -8.87 -17.25
N LYS A 120 6.31 -8.67 -18.52
CA LYS A 120 5.31 -9.50 -19.19
C LYS A 120 5.81 -10.92 -19.48
N GLN A 121 7.11 -11.08 -19.76
CA GLN A 121 7.68 -12.40 -20.05
C GLN A 121 7.69 -13.24 -18.77
N ILE A 122 8.14 -12.65 -17.65
CA ILE A 122 8.14 -13.31 -16.35
C ILE A 122 6.71 -13.62 -15.88
N ASP A 123 5.74 -12.71 -16.04
CA ASP A 123 4.35 -13.00 -15.69
C ASP A 123 3.80 -14.18 -16.50
N ALA A 124 4.01 -14.19 -17.83
CA ALA A 124 3.57 -15.28 -18.69
C ALA A 124 4.20 -16.61 -18.28
N GLU A 125 5.52 -16.65 -18.05
CA GLU A 125 6.24 -17.85 -17.60
C GLU A 125 5.70 -18.36 -16.26
N LYS A 126 5.49 -17.48 -15.27
CA LYS A 126 5.00 -17.88 -13.95
C LYS A 126 3.52 -18.23 -13.92
N ARG A 127 2.72 -17.83 -14.91
CA ARG A 127 1.30 -18.24 -15.04
C ARG A 127 1.14 -19.66 -15.58
N MET A 128 2.04 -20.09 -16.44
CA MET A 128 1.99 -21.43 -17.05
C MET A 128 2.50 -22.53 -16.11
N LYS A 129 3.03 -22.16 -14.95
CA LYS A 129 3.66 -23.06 -13.97
C LYS A 129 2.98 -22.98 -12.61
#